data_AF-A0A1Y2S8N5-F1
#
_entry.id   AF-A0A1Y2S8N5-F1
#
_cell.length_a   1.000
_cell.length_b   1.000
_cell.length_c   1.000
_cell.angle_alpha   90.00
_cell.angle_beta   90.00
_cell.angle_gamma   90.00
#
_symmetry.space_group_name_H-M   'P 1'
#
loop_
_entity.id
_entity.type
_entity.pdbx_description
1 polymer ?
#
loop_
_entity_poly.entity_id
_entity_poly.type
_entity_poly.pdbx_seq_one_letter_code
_entity_poly.pdbx_strand_id
1 'polypeptide(L)'
;MTKKEKIPLTPTGEENLALEILGYFNQLTHSRFQSTAPFLKALSTVKSKGICYTADEIKLVIEWAVTQWKYGEKLKPENLCRMRRFDGYLSDAIKWKEYIDRNPVDCPHQELITLWNSKIPARVVEAQEWTQRRPAYRNLESVWNGKTNKGKWREVQHMATCFDLISQSSLFSSLEEKPWLTLDWILKPENWSQVYEQAKREHIARRNGA
;
A
#
# COMPACT_ATOMS: atom_id res chain seq x y z
N MET A 1 -40.34 24.46 42.06
CA MET A 1 -38.90 24.77 41.83
C MET A 1 -38.12 23.49 41.98
N THR A 2 -37.41 23.06 40.94
CA THR A 2 -36.17 22.26 41.05
C THR A 2 -35.48 22.36 39.70
N LYS A 3 -34.57 23.34 39.58
CA LYS A 3 -33.65 23.43 38.44
C LYS A 3 -32.77 22.18 38.50
N LYS A 4 -32.83 21.32 37.48
CA LYS A 4 -31.81 20.29 37.26
C LYS A 4 -30.51 21.01 36.91
N GLU A 5 -29.55 20.98 37.82
CA GLU A 5 -28.19 21.45 37.57
C GLU A 5 -27.59 20.64 36.41
N LYS A 6 -27.17 21.34 35.35
CA LYS A 6 -26.33 20.77 34.31
C LYS A 6 -24.92 20.64 34.88
N ILE A 7 -24.52 19.42 35.21
CA ILE A 7 -23.11 19.08 35.48
C ILE A 7 -22.33 19.36 34.19
N PRO A 8 -21.22 20.12 34.20
CA PRO A 8 -20.38 20.29 33.03
C PRO A 8 -19.69 18.96 32.74
N LEU A 9 -20.13 18.25 31.70
CA LEU A 9 -19.36 17.16 31.11
C LEU A 9 -18.17 17.81 30.39
N THR A 10 -16.99 17.66 31.00
CA THR A 10 -15.64 18.11 30.61
C THR A 10 -15.43 18.33 29.10
N PRO A 11 -15.23 19.59 28.64
CA PRO A 11 -15.05 19.88 27.21
C PRO A 11 -13.64 20.35 26.79
N THR A 12 -12.60 20.23 27.62
CA THR A 12 -11.28 20.84 27.30
C THR A 12 -10.23 19.86 26.80
N GLY A 13 -10.19 18.63 27.35
CA GLY A 13 -9.13 17.65 27.04
C GLY A 13 -9.24 17.07 25.62
N GLU A 14 -10.43 16.57 25.25
CA GLU A 14 -10.65 15.95 23.93
C GLU A 14 -10.58 16.95 22.78
N GLU A 15 -11.04 18.19 23.00
CA GLU A 15 -10.96 19.27 21.99
C GLU A 15 -9.50 19.65 21.71
N ASN A 16 -8.65 19.73 22.74
CA ASN A 16 -7.23 19.98 22.58
C ASN A 16 -6.54 18.85 21.79
N LEU A 17 -6.89 17.59 22.09
CA LEU A 17 -6.37 16.43 21.34
C LEU A 17 -6.84 16.45 19.88
N ALA A 18 -8.10 16.80 19.62
CA ALA A 18 -8.62 16.89 18.27
C ALA A 18 -7.95 18.00 17.45
N LEU A 19 -7.64 19.15 18.06
CA LEU A 19 -6.85 20.22 17.45
C LEU A 19 -5.43 19.76 17.12
N GLU A 20 -4.79 19.04 18.04
CA GLU A 20 -3.46 18.48 17.83
C GLU A 20 -3.44 17.50 16.64
N ILE A 21 -4.41 16.58 16.59
CA ILE A 21 -4.55 15.61 15.50
C ILE A 21 -4.82 16.33 14.17
N LEU A 22 -5.68 17.35 14.17
CA LEU A 22 -5.96 18.16 12.98
C LEU A 22 -4.71 18.89 12.48
N GLY A 23 -3.93 19.47 13.39
CA GLY A 23 -2.64 20.10 13.08
C GLY A 23 -1.69 19.12 12.42
N TYR A 24 -1.55 17.93 13.01
CA TYR A 24 -0.74 16.85 12.47
C TYR A 24 -1.21 16.39 11.07
N PHE A 25 -2.52 16.20 10.90
CA PHE A 25 -3.13 15.85 9.62
C PHE A 25 -2.81 16.88 8.54
N ASN A 26 -3.01 18.17 8.84
CA ASN A 26 -2.77 19.27 7.90
C ASN A 26 -1.29 19.37 7.53
N GLN A 27 -0.39 19.20 8.49
CA GLN A 27 1.05 19.17 8.24
C GLN A 27 1.42 18.04 7.27
N LEU A 28 0.93 16.83 7.50
CA LEU A 28 1.31 15.65 6.73
C LEU A 28 0.67 15.62 5.33
N THR A 29 -0.53 16.20 5.17
CA THR A 29 -1.23 16.27 3.88
C THR A 29 -1.00 17.58 3.12
N HIS A 30 -0.22 18.51 3.68
CA HIS A 30 -0.06 19.88 3.17
C HIS A 30 -1.40 20.61 2.94
N SER A 31 -2.38 20.35 3.80
CA SER A 31 -3.74 20.89 3.69
C SER A 31 -4.03 21.94 4.77
N ARG A 32 -5.24 22.51 4.76
CA ARG A 32 -5.67 23.60 5.66
C ARG A 32 -7.08 23.38 6.22
N PHE A 33 -7.42 22.14 6.55
CA PHE A 33 -8.72 21.85 7.18
C PHE A 33 -8.81 22.52 8.56
N GLN A 34 -10.02 22.96 8.94
CA GLN A 34 -10.26 23.67 10.20
C GLN A 34 -11.21 22.92 11.15
N SER A 35 -11.93 21.91 10.66
CA SER A 35 -12.92 21.19 11.45
C SER A 35 -12.27 20.07 12.26
N THR A 36 -12.43 20.11 13.58
CA THR A 36 -12.02 19.04 14.52
C THR A 36 -13.06 17.92 14.62
N ALA A 37 -14.28 18.13 14.11
CA ALA A 37 -15.42 17.23 14.28
C ALA A 37 -15.14 15.76 13.87
N PRO A 38 -14.42 15.47 12.77
CA PRO A 38 -14.08 14.08 12.42
C PRO A 38 -13.18 13.40 13.46
N PHE A 39 -12.23 14.14 14.03
CA PHE A 39 -11.29 13.61 15.02
C PHE A 39 -11.91 13.51 16.42
N LEU A 40 -12.75 14.48 16.82
CA LEU A 40 -13.59 14.37 18.02
C LEU A 40 -14.47 13.13 17.96
N LYS A 41 -15.09 12.89 16.80
CA LYS A 41 -15.89 11.68 16.59
C LYS A 41 -15.06 10.42 16.75
N ALA A 42 -13.81 10.41 16.25
CA ALA A 42 -12.92 9.28 16.45
C ALA A 42 -12.55 9.09 17.93
N LEU A 43 -12.12 10.15 18.63
CA LEU A 43 -11.76 10.11 20.04
C LEU A 43 -12.92 9.68 20.96
N SER A 44 -14.17 9.99 20.59
CA SER A 44 -15.36 9.62 21.35
C SER A 44 -16.01 8.28 20.93
N THR A 45 -15.52 7.66 19.84
CA THR A 45 -16.07 6.37 19.38
C THR A 45 -15.44 5.22 20.16
N VAL A 46 -16.30 4.40 20.75
CA VAL A 46 -15.91 3.18 21.47
C VAL A 46 -15.57 2.06 20.47
N LYS A 47 -14.35 1.54 20.54
CA LYS A 47 -13.89 0.38 19.77
C LYS A 47 -14.69 -0.88 20.14
N SER A 48 -14.56 -1.91 19.33
CA SER A 48 -15.13 -3.25 19.61
C SER A 48 -14.73 -3.84 20.98
N LYS A 49 -13.62 -3.38 21.57
CA LYS A 49 -13.11 -3.79 22.90
C LYS A 49 -13.56 -2.90 24.06
N GLY A 50 -14.50 -1.98 23.86
CA GLY A 50 -15.06 -1.14 24.93
C GLY A 50 -14.20 0.06 25.35
N ILE A 51 -13.18 0.43 24.56
CA ILE A 51 -12.27 1.55 24.85
C ILE A 51 -12.30 2.52 23.66
N CYS A 52 -12.24 3.82 23.92
CA CYS A 52 -12.12 4.84 22.87
C CYS A 52 -10.78 4.77 22.11
N TYR A 53 -10.74 5.37 20.93
CA TYR A 53 -9.47 5.56 20.21
C TYR A 53 -8.61 6.62 20.89
N THR A 54 -7.30 6.38 20.92
CA THR A 54 -6.32 7.35 21.42
C THR A 54 -5.84 8.28 20.30
N ALA A 55 -5.28 9.44 20.67
CA ALA A 55 -4.69 10.35 19.69
C ALA A 55 -3.57 9.68 18.87
N ASP A 56 -2.74 8.85 19.51
CA ASP A 56 -1.65 8.14 18.84
C ASP A 56 -2.15 7.09 17.85
N GLU A 57 -3.20 6.34 18.19
CA GLU A 57 -3.86 5.41 17.25
C GLU A 57 -4.41 6.15 16.03
N ILE A 58 -5.01 7.33 16.23
CA ILE A 58 -5.55 8.14 15.13
C ILE A 58 -4.41 8.68 14.27
N LYS A 59 -3.34 9.23 14.86
CA LYS A 59 -2.15 9.70 14.13
C LYS A 59 -1.49 8.59 13.32
N LEU A 60 -1.39 7.39 13.88
CA LEU A 60 -0.89 6.21 13.17
C LEU A 60 -1.75 5.89 11.93
N VAL A 61 -3.06 5.92 12.06
CA VAL A 61 -3.97 5.72 10.91
C VAL A 61 -3.80 6.82 9.86
N ILE A 62 -3.55 8.07 10.26
CA ILE A 62 -3.23 9.17 9.34
C ILE A 62 -1.94 8.85 8.56
N GLU A 63 -0.85 8.52 9.25
CA GLU A 63 0.46 8.20 8.64
C GLU A 63 0.34 7.09 7.61
N TRP A 64 -0.30 5.99 8.01
CA TRP A 64 -0.55 4.86 7.14
C TRP A 64 -1.40 5.24 5.92
N ALA A 65 -2.52 5.95 6.13
CA ALA A 65 -3.42 6.30 5.03
C ALA A 65 -2.79 7.27 4.03
N VAL A 66 -2.05 8.28 4.50
CA VAL A 66 -1.34 9.22 3.63
C VAL A 66 -0.28 8.50 2.80
N THR A 67 0.43 7.54 3.40
CA THR A 67 1.51 6.81 2.74
C THR A 67 0.99 5.71 1.80
N GLN A 68 -0.06 4.99 2.18
CA GLN A 68 -0.49 3.76 1.50
C GLN A 68 -1.70 3.95 0.56
N TRP A 69 -2.55 4.97 0.78
CA TRP A 69 -3.73 5.13 -0.08
C TRP A 69 -3.38 5.83 -1.39
N LYS A 70 -3.98 5.38 -2.49
CA LYS A 70 -3.77 5.92 -3.85
C LYS A 70 -3.89 7.45 -3.95
N TYR A 71 -4.73 8.06 -3.12
CA TYR A 71 -4.92 9.51 -3.06
C TYR A 71 -4.68 10.05 -1.63
N GLY A 72 -3.68 9.52 -0.93
CA GLY A 72 -3.35 9.89 0.45
C GLY A 72 -3.08 11.40 0.63
N GLU A 73 -2.43 12.04 -0.33
CA GLU A 73 -2.20 13.49 -0.33
C GLU A 73 -3.50 14.32 -0.43
N LYS A 74 -4.56 13.75 -1.02
CA LYS A 74 -5.89 14.38 -1.14
C LYS A 74 -6.89 13.81 -0.14
N LEU A 75 -6.41 13.16 0.91
CA LEU A 75 -7.23 12.56 1.95
C LEU A 75 -8.04 13.65 2.65
N LYS A 76 -9.31 13.35 2.92
CA LYS A 76 -10.20 14.19 3.72
C LYS A 76 -10.39 13.57 5.10
N PRO A 77 -10.37 14.37 6.19
CA PRO A 77 -10.62 13.87 7.54
C PRO A 77 -11.90 13.02 7.66
N GLU A 78 -12.99 13.41 6.97
CA GLU A 78 -14.26 12.67 6.99
C GLU A 78 -14.17 11.28 6.35
N ASN A 79 -13.27 11.11 5.38
CA ASN A 79 -13.05 9.83 4.72
C ASN A 79 -12.17 8.90 5.56
N LEU A 80 -11.20 9.47 6.26
CA LEU A 80 -10.38 8.74 7.22
C LEU A 80 -11.21 8.29 8.42
N CYS A 81 -11.92 9.22 9.05
CA CYS A 81 -12.72 9.02 10.27
C CYS A 81 -14.09 8.35 9.99
N ARG A 82 -14.14 7.41 9.05
CA ARG A 82 -15.32 6.55 8.83
C ARG A 82 -15.32 5.42 9.86
N MET A 83 -15.90 5.67 11.03
CA MET A 83 -15.83 4.79 12.20
C MET A 83 -16.20 3.32 11.95
N ARG A 84 -17.15 3.04 11.05
CA ARG A 84 -17.50 1.66 10.64
C ARG A 84 -16.33 0.87 10.01
N ARG A 85 -15.29 1.55 9.53
CA ARG A 85 -14.09 0.96 8.91
C ARG A 85 -12.81 1.21 9.72
N PHE A 86 -12.88 2.06 10.74
CA PHE A 86 -11.70 2.61 11.39
C PHE A 86 -10.92 1.55 12.18
N ASP A 87 -11.61 0.58 12.80
CA ASP A 87 -10.96 -0.60 13.41
C ASP A 87 -10.10 -1.37 12.38
N GLY A 88 -10.56 -1.50 11.14
CA GLY A 88 -9.80 -2.11 10.04
C GLY A 88 -8.58 -1.27 9.65
N TYR A 89 -8.77 0.04 9.51
CA TYR A 89 -7.66 0.96 9.22
C TYR A 89 -6.59 0.95 10.31
N LEU A 90 -6.99 0.93 11.58
CA LEU A 90 -6.06 0.85 12.70
C LEU A 90 -5.30 -0.48 12.70
N SER A 91 -5.98 -1.60 12.44
CA SER A 91 -5.33 -2.91 12.31
C SER A 91 -4.28 -2.92 11.21
N ASP A 92 -4.57 -2.36 10.04
CA ASP A 92 -3.63 -2.29 8.92
C ASP A 92 -2.49 -1.31 9.19
N ALA A 93 -2.76 -0.19 9.85
CA ALA A 93 -1.74 0.78 10.25
C ALA A 93 -0.76 0.23 11.30
N ILE A 94 -1.24 -0.57 12.26
CA ILE A 94 -0.37 -1.26 13.24
C ILE A 94 0.55 -2.25 12.51
N LYS A 95 0.00 -3.11 11.64
CA LYS A 95 0.81 -4.05 10.83
C LYS A 95 1.84 -3.32 9.97
N TRP A 96 1.47 -2.18 9.42
CA TRP A 96 2.35 -1.34 8.62
C TRP A 96 3.50 -0.76 9.46
N LYS A 97 3.21 -0.20 10.64
CA LYS A 97 4.23 0.36 11.54
C LYS A 97 5.18 -0.69 12.09
N GLU A 98 4.67 -1.88 12.39
CA GLU A 98 5.46 -3.00 12.90
C GLU A 98 6.19 -3.77 11.78
N TYR A 99 6.11 -3.30 10.53
CA TYR A 99 6.67 -3.96 9.34
C TYR A 99 6.18 -5.41 9.15
N ILE A 100 5.08 -5.80 9.80
CA ILE A 100 4.53 -7.17 9.76
C ILE A 100 4.08 -7.56 8.35
N ASP A 101 3.67 -6.58 7.54
CA ASP A 101 3.18 -6.80 6.18
C ASP A 101 4.14 -6.29 5.09
N ARG A 102 5.45 -6.28 5.37
CA ARG A 102 6.50 -6.01 4.38
C ARG A 102 7.56 -7.07 4.39
N ASN A 103 8.23 -7.24 3.24
CA ASN A 103 9.38 -8.11 3.17
C ASN A 103 10.45 -7.58 4.15
N PRO A 104 10.99 -8.41 5.06
CA PRO A 104 12.02 -7.97 6.00
C PRO A 104 13.33 -7.57 5.32
N VAL A 105 13.51 -7.95 4.05
CA VAL A 105 14.63 -7.52 3.22
C VAL A 105 14.13 -6.42 2.29
N ASP A 106 14.87 -5.32 2.21
CA ASP A 106 14.59 -4.23 1.26
C ASP A 106 14.59 -4.75 -0.18
N CYS A 107 13.77 -4.13 -1.04
CA CYS A 107 13.69 -4.50 -2.45
C CYS A 107 15.06 -4.33 -3.13
N PRO A 108 15.70 -5.40 -3.64
CA PRO A 108 17.02 -5.30 -4.25
C PRO A 108 16.89 -4.83 -5.72
N HIS A 109 16.50 -3.56 -5.89
CA HIS A 109 16.15 -2.96 -7.19
C HIS A 109 17.17 -3.24 -8.28
N GLN A 110 18.45 -3.01 -8.00
CA GLN A 110 19.50 -3.14 -9.00
C GLN A 110 19.61 -4.59 -9.52
N GLU A 111 19.56 -5.55 -8.61
CA GLU A 111 19.64 -6.97 -8.95
C GLU A 111 18.40 -7.43 -9.74
N LEU A 112 17.21 -7.01 -9.33
CA LEU A 112 15.95 -7.37 -10.01
C LEU A 112 15.87 -6.79 -11.43
N ILE A 113 16.39 -5.59 -11.66
CA ILE A 113 16.45 -4.99 -13.00
C ILE A 113 17.48 -5.69 -13.88
N THR A 114 18.65 -6.03 -13.34
CA THR A 114 19.62 -6.85 -14.06
C THR A 114 19.03 -8.20 -14.46
N LEU A 115 18.29 -8.85 -13.56
CA LEU A 115 17.58 -10.10 -13.87
C LEU A 115 16.52 -9.92 -14.95
N TRP A 116 15.69 -8.88 -14.87
CA TRP A 116 14.70 -8.56 -15.91
C TRP A 116 15.36 -8.38 -17.28
N ASN A 117 16.39 -7.54 -17.36
CA ASN A 117 17.11 -7.25 -18.60
C ASN A 117 17.75 -8.51 -19.20
N SER A 118 18.26 -9.41 -18.35
CA SER A 118 18.82 -10.69 -18.78
C SER A 118 17.75 -11.64 -19.36
N LYS A 119 16.55 -11.66 -18.78
CA LYS A 119 15.47 -12.57 -19.21
C LYS A 119 14.70 -12.05 -20.42
N ILE A 120 14.61 -10.73 -20.58
CA ILE A 120 13.80 -10.08 -21.63
C ILE A 120 14.63 -8.95 -22.28
N PRO A 121 15.65 -9.31 -23.09
CA PRO A 121 16.55 -8.33 -23.70
C PRO A 121 15.86 -7.38 -24.69
N ALA A 122 14.70 -7.78 -25.23
CA ALA A 122 13.89 -6.93 -26.11
C ALA A 122 13.15 -5.78 -25.38
N ARG A 123 13.20 -5.75 -24.04
CA ARG A 123 12.53 -4.75 -23.18
C ARG A 123 13.44 -4.30 -22.03
N VAL A 124 14.70 -4.02 -22.35
CA VAL A 124 15.68 -3.54 -21.38
C VAL A 124 15.23 -2.23 -20.74
N VAL A 125 15.47 -2.13 -19.44
CA VAL A 125 15.37 -0.91 -18.67
C VAL A 125 16.78 -0.42 -18.37
N GLU A 126 17.12 0.74 -18.90
CA GLU A 126 18.42 1.36 -18.71
C GLU A 126 18.61 1.82 -17.26
N ALA A 127 19.83 1.66 -16.72
CA ALA A 127 20.12 1.99 -15.32
C ALA A 127 19.81 3.46 -14.99
N GLN A 128 20.09 4.37 -15.93
CA GLN A 128 19.81 5.80 -15.78
C GLN A 128 18.31 6.14 -15.72
N GLU A 129 17.45 5.30 -16.29
CA GLU A 129 16.00 5.49 -16.25
C GLU A 129 15.36 4.90 -15.00
N TRP A 130 16.08 4.01 -14.30
CA TRP A 130 15.58 3.34 -13.12
C TRP A 130 15.73 4.21 -11.87
N THR A 131 14.78 5.14 -11.69
CA THR A 131 14.76 6.09 -10.57
C THR A 131 13.48 5.94 -9.75
N GLN A 132 13.49 6.43 -8.50
CA GLN A 132 12.30 6.45 -7.63
C GLN A 132 11.11 7.23 -8.21
N ARG A 133 11.34 8.09 -9.21
CA ARG A 133 10.29 8.83 -9.92
C ARG A 133 9.56 7.97 -10.97
N ARG A 134 10.17 6.87 -11.43
CA ARG A 134 9.55 5.95 -12.38
C ARG A 134 8.45 5.16 -11.67
N PRO A 135 7.19 5.12 -12.19
CA PRO A 135 6.11 4.39 -11.54
C PRO A 135 6.42 2.91 -11.27
N ALA A 136 7.17 2.26 -12.16
CA ALA A 136 7.63 0.89 -12.00
C ALA A 136 8.46 0.65 -10.74
N TYR A 137 9.16 1.67 -10.22
CA TYR A 137 10.00 1.54 -9.03
C TYR A 137 9.15 1.12 -7.83
N ARG A 138 8.15 1.94 -7.46
CA ARG A 138 7.24 1.63 -6.34
C ARG A 138 6.40 0.37 -6.59
N ASN A 139 6.08 0.10 -7.85
CA ASN A 139 5.37 -1.11 -8.22
C ASN A 139 6.23 -2.37 -8.01
N LEU A 140 7.55 -2.31 -8.27
CA LEU A 140 8.46 -3.41 -7.97
C LEU A 140 8.54 -3.68 -6.47
N GLU A 141 8.60 -2.63 -5.64
CA GLU A 141 8.56 -2.76 -4.18
C GLU A 141 7.25 -3.41 -3.71
N SER A 142 6.12 -3.02 -4.31
CA SER A 142 4.82 -3.63 -4.01
C SER A 142 4.80 -5.12 -4.35
N VAL A 143 5.32 -5.50 -5.52
CA VAL A 143 5.46 -6.91 -5.92
C VAL A 143 6.38 -7.66 -4.96
N TRP A 144 7.54 -7.08 -4.61
CA TRP A 144 8.54 -7.65 -3.70
C TRP A 144 7.98 -7.90 -2.29
N ASN A 145 7.19 -6.95 -1.80
CA ASN A 145 6.47 -7.04 -0.54
C ASN A 145 5.25 -7.98 -0.59
N GLY A 146 4.87 -8.50 -1.76
CA GLY A 146 3.80 -9.48 -1.87
C GLY A 146 4.25 -10.88 -1.41
N LYS A 147 3.44 -11.58 -0.62
CA LYS A 147 3.67 -12.98 -0.28
C LYS A 147 3.42 -13.92 -1.47
N THR A 148 4.14 -15.03 -1.51
CA THR A 148 3.89 -16.15 -2.41
C THR A 148 2.59 -16.87 -2.02
N ASN A 149 2.10 -17.76 -2.88
CA ASN A 149 0.92 -18.59 -2.58
C ASN A 149 1.11 -19.52 -1.36
N LYS A 150 2.37 -19.74 -0.93
CA LYS A 150 2.71 -20.47 0.30
C LYS A 150 2.87 -19.56 1.52
N GLY A 151 2.51 -18.28 1.41
CA GLY A 151 2.61 -17.29 2.50
C GLY A 151 4.03 -16.82 2.81
N LYS A 152 5.05 -17.27 2.06
CA LYS A 152 6.44 -16.82 2.24
C LYS A 152 6.69 -15.49 1.53
N TRP A 153 7.59 -14.68 2.07
CA TRP A 153 8.12 -13.49 1.39
C TRP A 153 8.81 -13.86 0.07
N ARG A 154 8.85 -12.92 -0.87
CA ARG A 154 9.57 -13.14 -2.12
C ARG A 154 11.06 -12.99 -1.89
N GLU A 155 11.79 -13.79 -2.64
CA GLU A 155 13.24 -13.77 -2.69
C GLU A 155 13.66 -13.49 -4.13
N VAL A 156 14.91 -13.09 -4.32
CA VAL A 156 15.47 -12.80 -5.65
C VAL A 156 15.30 -14.00 -6.57
N GLN A 157 15.57 -15.22 -6.09
CA GLN A 157 15.40 -16.45 -6.88
C GLN A 157 13.94 -16.67 -7.32
N HIS A 158 12.99 -16.33 -6.45
CA HIS A 158 11.57 -16.41 -6.79
C HIS A 158 11.22 -15.37 -7.88
N MET A 159 11.71 -14.14 -7.77
CA MET A 159 11.52 -13.11 -8.80
C MET A 159 12.17 -13.50 -10.13
N ALA A 160 13.37 -14.07 -10.11
CA ALA A 160 14.04 -14.60 -11.30
C ALA A 160 13.19 -15.67 -12.00
N THR A 161 12.58 -16.58 -11.21
CA THR A 161 11.65 -17.59 -11.72
C THR A 161 10.41 -16.95 -12.34
N CYS A 162 9.84 -15.92 -11.70
CA CYS A 162 8.72 -15.18 -12.27
C CYS A 162 9.07 -14.57 -13.63
N PHE A 163 10.20 -13.86 -13.74
CA PHE A 163 10.63 -13.24 -15.00
C PHE A 163 10.94 -14.27 -16.08
N ASP A 164 11.53 -15.41 -15.73
CA ASP A 164 11.80 -16.51 -16.66
C ASP A 164 10.52 -17.15 -17.21
N LEU A 165 9.51 -17.35 -16.35
CA LEU A 165 8.21 -17.85 -16.80
C LEU A 165 7.51 -16.84 -17.71
N ILE A 166 7.53 -15.56 -17.32
CA ILE A 166 6.91 -14.48 -18.08
C ILE A 166 7.55 -14.34 -19.46
N SER A 167 8.88 -14.40 -19.55
CA SER A 167 9.58 -14.27 -20.84
C SER A 167 9.24 -15.39 -21.83
N GLN A 168 8.89 -16.57 -21.32
CA GLN A 168 8.47 -17.73 -22.12
C GLN A 168 6.95 -17.75 -22.40
N SER A 169 6.20 -16.77 -21.91
CA SER A 169 4.76 -16.73 -22.11
C SER A 169 4.40 -16.35 -23.55
N SER A 170 3.28 -16.87 -24.03
CA SER A 170 2.69 -16.46 -25.32
C SER A 170 2.40 -14.96 -25.38
N LEU A 171 2.27 -14.27 -24.23
CA LEU A 171 2.15 -12.82 -24.17
C LEU A 171 3.35 -12.11 -24.82
N PHE A 172 4.53 -12.70 -24.72
CA PHE A 172 5.79 -12.24 -25.30
C PHE A 172 6.04 -12.74 -26.73
N SER A 173 5.05 -13.37 -27.39
CA SER A 173 5.08 -13.57 -28.84
C SER A 173 4.89 -12.24 -29.58
N SER A 174 5.47 -12.07 -30.76
CA SER A 174 5.29 -10.89 -31.61
C SER A 174 5.47 -9.55 -30.86
N LEU A 175 6.57 -9.41 -30.10
CA LEU A 175 6.82 -8.22 -29.27
C LEU A 175 6.85 -6.92 -30.07
N GLU A 176 7.19 -6.96 -31.35
CA GLU A 176 7.20 -5.79 -32.23
C GLU A 176 5.82 -5.12 -32.31
N GLU A 177 4.74 -5.92 -32.24
CA GLU A 177 3.35 -5.44 -32.26
C GLU A 177 2.87 -4.94 -30.87
N LYS A 178 3.67 -5.16 -29.82
CA LYS A 178 3.30 -4.91 -28.42
C LYS A 178 4.29 -3.94 -27.74
N PRO A 179 4.45 -2.69 -28.23
CA PRO A 179 5.35 -1.72 -27.60
C PRO A 179 4.92 -1.34 -26.18
N TRP A 180 3.62 -1.49 -25.86
CA TRP A 180 3.07 -1.25 -24.53
C TRP A 180 3.46 -2.31 -23.48
N LEU A 181 3.95 -3.48 -23.91
CA LEU A 181 4.35 -4.57 -23.01
C LEU A 181 5.76 -4.31 -22.48
N THR A 182 5.85 -3.44 -21.49
CA THR A 182 7.08 -3.04 -20.79
C THR A 182 7.09 -3.52 -19.35
N LEU A 183 8.25 -3.43 -18.67
CA LEU A 183 8.34 -3.71 -17.23
C LEU A 183 7.34 -2.85 -16.43
N ASP A 184 7.23 -1.56 -16.76
CA ASP A 184 6.29 -0.63 -16.12
C ASP A 184 4.85 -1.10 -16.23
N TRP A 185 4.46 -1.61 -17.39
CA TRP A 185 3.11 -2.12 -17.60
C TRP A 185 2.89 -3.40 -16.80
N ILE A 186 3.86 -4.32 -16.80
CA ILE A 186 3.74 -5.62 -16.12
C ILE A 186 3.70 -5.48 -14.60
N LEU A 187 4.53 -4.61 -14.03
CA LEU A 187 4.58 -4.42 -12.57
C LEU A 187 3.35 -3.70 -12.01
N LYS A 188 2.48 -3.12 -12.85
CA LYS A 188 1.23 -2.54 -12.35
C LYS A 188 0.46 -3.56 -11.50
N PRO A 189 -0.06 -3.18 -10.33
CA PRO A 189 -0.77 -4.10 -9.44
C PRO A 189 -1.89 -4.88 -10.13
N GLU A 190 -2.61 -4.25 -11.04
CA GLU A 190 -3.69 -4.87 -11.82
C GLU A 190 -3.21 -5.91 -12.84
N ASN A 191 -1.96 -5.81 -13.31
CA ASN A 191 -1.42 -6.64 -14.39
C ASN A 191 -0.55 -7.77 -13.86
N TRP A 192 0.28 -7.52 -12.85
CA TRP A 192 1.29 -8.46 -12.36
C TRP A 192 0.73 -9.87 -12.10
N SER A 193 -0.36 -9.94 -11.34
CA SER A 193 -0.97 -11.22 -10.97
C SER A 193 -1.50 -11.98 -12.19
N GLN A 194 -2.12 -11.27 -13.14
CA GLN A 194 -2.68 -11.87 -14.35
C GLN A 194 -1.58 -12.40 -15.28
N VAL A 195 -0.56 -11.57 -15.53
CA VAL A 195 0.59 -11.93 -16.38
C VAL A 195 1.33 -13.14 -15.81
N TYR A 196 1.59 -13.14 -14.49
CA TYR A 196 2.30 -14.25 -13.84
C TYR A 196 1.48 -15.54 -13.85
N GLU A 197 0.18 -15.48 -13.54
CA GLU A 197 -0.67 -16.68 -13.55
C GLU A 197 -0.88 -17.24 -14.96
N GLN A 198 -0.97 -16.38 -15.99
CA GLN A 198 -0.97 -16.84 -17.38
C GLN A 198 0.33 -17.59 -17.71
N ALA A 199 1.48 -16.97 -17.46
CA ALA A 199 2.80 -17.56 -17.74
C ALA A 199 2.99 -18.92 -17.04
N LYS A 200 2.54 -19.01 -15.79
CA LYS A 200 2.56 -20.24 -15.00
C LYS A 200 1.65 -21.32 -15.58
N ARG A 201 0.42 -20.98 -15.99
CA ARG A 201 -0.51 -21.93 -16.64
C ARG A 201 0.08 -22.48 -17.93
N GLU A 202 0.65 -21.61 -18.76
CA GLU A 202 1.28 -22.01 -20.02
C GLU A 202 2.51 -22.89 -19.80
N HIS A 203 3.32 -22.62 -18.77
CA HIS A 203 4.44 -23.48 -18.39
C HIS A 203 3.97 -24.87 -17.95
N ILE A 204 2.93 -24.96 -17.11
CA ILE A 204 2.35 -26.24 -16.69
C ILE A 204 1.79 -27.01 -17.89
N ALA A 205 1.07 -26.34 -18.79
CA ALA A 205 0.54 -26.94 -20.00
C ALA A 205 1.65 -27.51 -20.90
N ARG A 206 2.72 -26.74 -21.13
CA ARG A 206 3.91 -27.21 -21.87
C ARG A 206 4.56 -28.43 -21.22
N ARG A 207 4.66 -28.46 -19.89
CA ARG A 207 5.29 -29.56 -19.14
C ARG A 207 4.43 -30.83 -19.08
N ASN A 208 3.10 -30.70 -19.11
CA ASN A 208 2.18 -31.83 -19.05
C ASN A 208 1.80 -32.39 -20.44
N GLY A 209 2.03 -31.61 -21.50
CA GLY A 209 1.80 -32.01 -22.89
C GLY A 209 3.07 -32.49 -23.62
N ALA A 210 4.21 -32.54 -22.93
CA ALA A 210 5.49 -33.10 -23.38
C ALA A 210 5.77 -34.40 -22.63
#